data_AF-A0A556QIU3-F1
#
_entry.id   AF-A0A556QIU3-F1
#
_cell.length_a   1.000
_cell.length_b   1.000
_cell.length_c   1.000
_cell.angle_alpha   90.00
_cell.angle_beta   90.00
_cell.angle_gamma   90.00
#
_symmetry.space_group_name_H-M   'P 1'
#
loop_
_entity.id
_entity.type
_entity.pdbx_description
1 polymer ?
#
loop_
_entity_poly.entity_id
_entity_poly.type
_entity_poly.pdbx_seq_one_letter_code
_entity_poly.pdbx_strand_id
1 'polypeptide(L)'
;MNTRLLPHCAWLLAALALASPARLPAQALDEAIKSFKAAPTLSSSGLADASYSGNVLREWDSAQNQLSSLDGYIDNNDFNNALSQARQYARSARTPEIRKLWDDLVTALQTEAKAREAAFTEKVEALSTRVGKIALAATKPSELDGILDELYALQEARNNGGYNNRLQRTYTRIDNTLSFVNGWQDYLAQRESGDVDGARNSLRNLNSNSFRYRPVSRSDILKLMSSIESPVSPSTNLLADATLDNLTVIRDRIAALQETSSGRRSNEFYALLGDLDALNRAVSELKADRLASARDLLRNSNSTAHAYLDAIAKLKNDFIIRALPALTGVKLSTPPAANETAISYLNRLVEEAVKAEDWPRAQRLATVTNDLVPNGGSCSAREPLVGANPAVAIKAWTNAQRMEKAAQPVAAAALYREALKAGAPPKLEAQIIERLRALAVESPESAKEMR
;
A
#
# COMPACT_ATOMS: atom_id res chain seq x y z
N MET A 1 -27.44 -43.60 -27.61
CA MET A 1 -27.08 -43.40 -29.03
C MET A 1 -27.84 -42.20 -29.56
N ASN A 2 -27.17 -41.05 -29.68
CA ASN A 2 -27.40 -40.03 -30.71
C ASN A 2 -26.53 -38.82 -30.42
N THR A 3 -25.45 -38.75 -31.19
CA THR A 3 -24.48 -37.67 -31.34
C THR A 3 -25.15 -36.44 -31.94
N ARG A 4 -25.00 -35.28 -31.28
CA ARG A 4 -25.10 -33.96 -31.92
C ARG A 4 -23.90 -33.11 -31.50
N LEU A 5 -22.84 -33.21 -32.30
CA LEU A 5 -21.76 -32.23 -32.39
C LEU A 5 -22.31 -31.02 -33.17
N LEU A 6 -22.18 -29.83 -32.59
CA LEU A 6 -22.38 -28.55 -33.28
C LEU A 6 -21.03 -27.81 -33.38
N PRO A 7 -20.84 -26.99 -34.43
CA PRO A 7 -19.53 -26.64 -34.94
C PRO A 7 -18.94 -25.41 -34.25
N HIS A 8 -17.71 -25.52 -33.76
CA HIS A 8 -16.89 -24.41 -33.28
C HIS A 8 -15.56 -24.39 -34.02
N CYS A 9 -15.58 -24.09 -35.33
CA CYS A 9 -14.37 -23.79 -36.11
C CYS A 9 -14.75 -23.08 -37.42
N ALA A 10 -15.04 -21.77 -37.37
CA ALA A 10 -15.23 -20.99 -38.62
C ALA A 10 -15.04 -19.47 -38.49
N TRP A 11 -14.31 -18.95 -37.50
CA TRP A 11 -14.08 -17.50 -37.35
C TRP A 11 -12.62 -17.13 -37.06
N LEU A 12 -11.66 -17.78 -37.73
CA LEU A 12 -10.22 -17.53 -37.52
C LEU A 12 -9.38 -17.43 -38.81
N LEU A 13 -10.00 -17.09 -39.94
CA LEU A 13 -9.30 -16.91 -41.23
C LEU A 13 -9.73 -15.65 -42.00
N ALA A 14 -9.93 -14.54 -41.31
CA ALA A 14 -10.23 -13.25 -41.95
C ALA A 14 -9.60 -12.07 -41.21
N ALA A 15 -8.27 -12.01 -41.12
CA ALA A 15 -7.51 -10.77 -40.83
C ALA A 15 -5.97 -10.90 -41.02
N LEU A 16 -5.50 -11.68 -42.00
CA LEU A 16 -4.08 -11.78 -42.35
C LEU A 16 -3.87 -11.46 -43.84
N ALA A 17 -4.37 -10.30 -44.24
CA ALA A 17 -3.95 -9.59 -45.43
C ALA A 17 -3.70 -8.14 -45.06
N LEU A 18 -2.86 -7.91 -44.04
CA LEU A 18 -2.15 -6.65 -43.93
C LEU A 18 -1.17 -6.64 -45.12
N ALA A 19 -1.54 -5.89 -46.16
CA ALA A 19 -0.65 -5.56 -47.26
C ALA A 19 0.71 -5.21 -46.68
N SER A 20 1.74 -6.00 -46.96
CA SER A 20 3.11 -5.72 -46.52
C SER A 20 3.48 -4.32 -47.02
N PRO A 21 3.63 -3.31 -46.14
CA PRO A 21 4.27 -2.10 -46.55
C PRO A 21 5.77 -2.42 -46.70
N ALA A 22 6.43 -1.80 -47.68
CA ALA A 22 7.89 -1.68 -47.77
C ALA A 22 8.72 -2.85 -48.33
N ARG A 23 8.46 -3.28 -49.58
CA ARG A 23 9.56 -3.81 -50.43
C ARG A 23 10.30 -2.74 -51.24
N LEU A 24 9.73 -1.55 -51.38
CA LEU A 24 10.28 -0.47 -52.21
C LEU A 24 11.55 0.24 -51.68
N PRO A 25 11.75 0.46 -50.35
CA PRO A 25 12.85 1.31 -49.89
C PRO A 25 14.20 0.57 -49.82
N ALA A 26 14.19 -0.74 -49.53
CA ALA A 26 15.41 -1.56 -49.57
C ALA A 26 16.01 -1.61 -50.98
N GLN A 27 15.16 -1.67 -52.01
CA GLN A 27 15.58 -1.68 -53.39
C GLN A 27 16.29 -0.38 -53.81
N ALA A 28 15.84 0.78 -53.33
CA ALA A 28 16.48 2.06 -53.65
C ALA A 28 17.88 2.19 -53.01
N LEU A 29 18.07 1.68 -51.80
CA LEU A 29 19.39 1.63 -51.14
C LEU A 29 20.33 0.68 -51.88
N ASP A 30 19.84 -0.52 -52.24
CA ASP A 30 20.62 -1.50 -53.00
C ASP A 30 21.03 -0.96 -54.38
N GLU A 31 20.12 -0.26 -55.07
CA GLU A 31 20.39 0.40 -56.35
C GLU A 31 21.40 1.54 -56.20
N ALA A 32 21.33 2.33 -55.13
CA ALA A 32 22.30 3.38 -54.84
C ALA A 32 23.69 2.79 -54.55
N ILE A 33 23.78 1.73 -53.72
CA ILE A 33 25.03 1.01 -53.43
C ILE A 33 25.59 0.39 -54.72
N LYS A 34 24.76 -0.24 -55.54
CA LYS A 34 25.17 -0.84 -56.81
C LYS A 34 25.67 0.20 -57.81
N SER A 35 24.98 1.33 -57.92
CA SER A 35 25.38 2.47 -58.75
C SER A 35 26.70 3.06 -58.25
N PHE A 36 26.86 3.18 -56.93
CA PHE A 36 28.09 3.59 -56.28
C PHE A 36 29.22 2.57 -56.52
N LYS A 37 28.96 1.26 -56.65
CA LYS A 37 30.01 0.28 -56.97
C LYS A 37 30.37 0.27 -58.47
N ALA A 38 29.44 0.64 -59.35
CA ALA A 38 29.60 0.54 -60.81
C ALA A 38 30.24 1.76 -61.50
N ALA A 39 30.29 2.94 -60.87
CA ALA A 39 30.67 4.18 -61.54
C ALA A 39 32.07 4.26 -62.23
N PRO A 40 33.13 3.49 -61.89
CA PRO A 40 34.43 3.57 -62.57
C PRO A 40 34.37 3.07 -64.00
N THR A 41 33.49 2.09 -64.24
CA THR A 41 33.31 1.47 -65.55
C THR A 41 32.71 2.44 -66.56
N LEU A 42 32.00 3.48 -66.08
CA LEU A 42 31.37 4.52 -66.90
C LEU A 42 32.32 5.69 -67.22
N SER A 43 33.32 5.98 -66.37
CA SER A 43 34.27 7.07 -66.62
C SER A 43 35.44 6.64 -67.52
N SER A 44 35.84 5.37 -67.49
CA SER A 44 36.89 4.82 -68.36
C SER A 44 36.50 4.75 -69.85
N SER A 45 35.21 4.80 -70.17
CA SER A 45 34.72 4.71 -71.56
C SER A 45 34.58 6.06 -72.28
N GLY A 46 34.84 7.20 -71.62
CA GLY A 46 34.45 8.51 -72.18
C GLY A 46 35.46 9.67 -72.08
N LEU A 47 36.56 9.59 -71.33
CA LEU A 47 37.45 10.74 -71.12
C LEU A 47 38.93 10.38 -71.29
N ALA A 48 39.44 10.59 -72.50
CA ALA A 48 40.84 10.49 -72.87
C ALA A 48 41.62 11.79 -72.57
N ASP A 49 41.55 12.30 -71.33
CA ASP A 49 42.39 13.43 -70.88
C ASP A 49 43.26 12.99 -69.69
N ALA A 50 44.54 12.75 -69.98
CA ALA A 50 45.46 11.92 -69.18
C ALA A 50 45.88 12.51 -67.82
N SER A 51 45.54 13.77 -67.53
CA SER A 51 45.88 14.44 -66.25
C SER A 51 44.75 14.37 -65.22
N TYR A 52 43.52 14.04 -65.63
CA TYR A 52 42.35 13.94 -64.75
C TYR A 52 42.18 12.53 -64.16
N SER A 53 42.65 11.48 -64.85
CA SER A 53 42.33 10.08 -64.51
C SER A 53 42.99 9.56 -63.23
N GLY A 54 44.25 9.92 -62.94
CA GLY A 54 45.02 9.33 -61.83
C GLY A 54 44.62 9.79 -60.42
N ASN A 55 44.04 11.00 -60.29
CA ASN A 55 43.54 11.50 -58.99
C ASN A 55 42.11 11.01 -58.73
N VAL A 56 41.27 10.95 -59.77
CA VAL A 56 39.90 10.43 -59.68
C VAL A 56 39.90 8.94 -59.34
N LEU A 57 40.78 8.14 -59.93
CA LEU A 57 40.90 6.70 -59.61
C LEU A 57 41.34 6.45 -58.17
N ARG A 58 42.31 7.22 -57.65
CA ARG A 58 42.73 7.10 -56.24
C ARG A 58 41.65 7.55 -55.26
N GLU A 59 40.93 8.62 -55.60
CA GLU A 59 39.79 9.08 -54.81
C GLU A 59 38.66 8.03 -54.83
N TRP A 60 38.45 7.37 -55.98
CA TRP A 60 37.50 6.29 -56.13
C TRP A 60 37.81 5.10 -55.22
N ASP A 61 39.05 4.62 -55.22
CA ASP A 61 39.46 3.50 -54.36
C ASP A 61 39.25 3.85 -52.87
N SER A 62 39.54 5.10 -52.50
CA SER A 62 39.24 5.61 -51.16
C SER A 62 37.73 5.60 -50.88
N ALA A 63 36.90 6.02 -51.84
CA ALA A 63 35.45 6.03 -51.70
C ALA A 63 34.84 4.62 -51.58
N GLN A 64 35.41 3.61 -52.26
CA GLN A 64 35.01 2.21 -52.12
C GLN A 64 35.35 1.64 -50.74
N ASN A 65 36.53 1.96 -50.23
CA ASN A 65 36.93 1.55 -48.88
C ASN A 65 36.02 2.22 -47.82
N GLN A 66 35.67 3.50 -48.03
CA GLN A 66 34.70 4.22 -47.20
C GLN A 66 33.29 3.65 -47.30
N LEU A 67 32.84 3.22 -48.48
CA LEU A 67 31.53 2.57 -48.63
C LEU A 67 31.49 1.24 -47.87
N SER A 68 32.56 0.45 -47.95
CA SER A 68 32.66 -0.83 -47.25
C SER A 68 32.63 -0.67 -45.72
N SER A 69 33.07 0.47 -45.18
CA SER A 69 32.95 0.76 -43.75
C SER A 69 31.51 1.08 -43.33
N LEU A 70 30.63 1.44 -44.27
CA LEU A 70 29.20 1.65 -44.03
C LEU A 70 28.41 0.35 -43.95
N ASP A 71 28.86 -0.73 -44.61
CA ASP A 71 28.16 -2.02 -44.62
C ASP A 71 27.90 -2.50 -43.18
N GLY A 72 28.89 -2.38 -42.29
CA GLY A 72 28.72 -2.73 -40.88
C GLY A 72 27.66 -1.89 -40.14
N TYR A 73 27.49 -0.61 -40.47
CA TYR A 73 26.40 0.19 -39.88
C TYR A 73 25.04 -0.18 -40.46
N ILE A 74 24.97 -0.47 -41.76
CA ILE A 74 23.73 -0.86 -42.45
C ILE A 74 23.26 -2.24 -41.96
N ASP A 75 24.16 -3.21 -41.87
CA ASP A 75 23.89 -4.57 -41.39
C ASP A 75 23.41 -4.57 -39.93
N ASN A 76 24.01 -3.71 -39.11
CA ASN A 76 23.60 -3.51 -37.72
C ASN A 76 22.40 -2.57 -37.55
N ASN A 77 21.75 -2.12 -38.64
CA ASN A 77 20.59 -1.24 -38.60
C ASN A 77 20.85 0.15 -37.95
N ASP A 78 22.12 0.58 -37.92
CA ASP A 78 22.60 1.84 -37.37
C ASP A 78 22.70 2.93 -38.44
N PHE A 79 21.53 3.29 -38.98
CA PHE A 79 21.42 4.28 -40.04
C PHE A 79 21.88 5.69 -39.62
N ASN A 80 21.91 6.01 -38.33
CA ASN A 80 22.38 7.32 -37.87
C ASN A 80 23.88 7.48 -38.07
N ASN A 81 24.66 6.47 -37.68
CA ASN A 81 26.10 6.47 -37.92
C ASN A 81 26.41 6.31 -39.40
N ALA A 82 25.67 5.46 -40.13
CA ALA A 82 25.80 5.35 -41.59
C ALA A 82 25.58 6.70 -42.29
N LEU A 83 24.52 7.43 -41.92
CA LEU A 83 24.22 8.76 -42.47
C LEU A 83 25.23 9.83 -42.09
N SER A 84 25.73 9.80 -40.84
CA SER A 84 26.75 10.75 -40.39
C SER A 84 28.05 10.57 -41.18
N GLN A 85 28.51 9.33 -41.33
CA GLN A 85 29.71 8.99 -42.09
C GLN A 85 29.54 9.29 -43.58
N ALA A 86 28.43 8.87 -44.20
CA ALA A 86 28.16 9.15 -45.62
C ALA A 86 28.15 10.66 -45.92
N ARG A 87 27.57 11.49 -45.04
CA ARG A 87 27.60 12.96 -45.19
C ARG A 87 29.00 13.54 -45.00
N GLN A 88 29.81 12.98 -44.10
CA GLN A 88 31.20 13.38 -43.94
C GLN A 88 32.00 13.05 -45.21
N TYR A 89 31.81 11.86 -45.77
CA TYR A 89 32.45 11.44 -47.02
C TYR A 89 32.03 12.33 -48.20
N ALA A 90 30.73 12.63 -48.34
CA ALA A 90 30.20 13.56 -49.35
C ALA A 90 30.89 14.94 -49.32
N ARG A 91 31.10 15.50 -48.11
CA ARG A 91 31.78 16.79 -47.92
C ARG A 91 33.27 16.73 -48.24
N SER A 92 33.91 15.59 -47.98
CA SER A 92 35.34 15.38 -48.24
C SER A 92 35.66 15.02 -49.69
N ALA A 93 34.65 14.64 -50.49
CA ALA A 93 34.79 14.36 -51.90
C ALA A 93 35.27 15.61 -52.65
N ARG A 94 36.38 15.46 -53.38
CA ARG A 94 37.07 16.48 -54.16
C ARG A 94 36.44 16.67 -55.53
N THR A 95 35.87 15.60 -56.10
CA THR A 95 35.25 15.61 -57.43
C THR A 95 33.73 15.74 -57.33
N PRO A 96 33.08 16.52 -58.22
CA PRO A 96 31.62 16.64 -58.27
C PRO A 96 30.91 15.30 -58.49
N GLU A 97 31.52 14.38 -59.24
CA GLU A 97 30.96 13.08 -59.59
C GLU A 97 30.88 12.16 -58.35
N ILE A 98 31.97 12.04 -57.59
CA ILE A 98 32.00 11.24 -56.35
C ILE A 98 31.11 11.87 -55.29
N ARG A 99 31.07 13.21 -55.21
CA ARG A 99 30.14 13.92 -54.32
C ARG A 99 28.69 13.57 -54.63
N LYS A 100 28.29 13.59 -55.90
CA LYS A 100 26.93 13.24 -56.33
C LYS A 100 26.56 11.82 -55.92
N LEU A 101 27.46 10.85 -56.10
CA LEU A 101 27.22 9.46 -55.69
C LEU A 101 27.01 9.34 -54.17
N TRP A 102 27.79 10.07 -53.37
CA TRP A 102 27.58 10.12 -51.93
C TRP A 102 26.26 10.79 -51.55
N ASP A 103 25.86 11.86 -52.24
CA ASP A 103 24.58 12.55 -52.01
C ASP A 103 23.38 11.65 -52.35
N ASP A 104 23.47 10.89 -53.44
CA ASP A 104 22.48 9.88 -53.85
C ASP A 104 22.38 8.77 -52.78
N LEU A 105 23.52 8.26 -52.29
CA LEU A 105 23.55 7.27 -51.20
C LEU A 105 22.99 7.82 -49.89
N VAL A 106 23.32 9.06 -49.52
CA VAL A 106 22.75 9.73 -48.33
C VAL A 106 21.23 9.82 -48.45
N THR A 107 20.71 10.13 -49.64
CA THR A 107 19.27 10.19 -49.90
C THR A 107 18.61 8.82 -49.76
N ALA A 108 19.23 7.78 -50.31
CA ALA A 108 18.74 6.41 -50.21
C ALA A 108 18.76 5.90 -48.74
N LEU A 109 19.85 6.13 -48.01
CA LEU A 109 19.97 5.81 -46.59
C LEU A 109 18.91 6.52 -45.73
N GLN A 110 18.63 7.80 -46.00
CA GLN A 110 17.59 8.54 -45.28
C GLN A 110 16.20 7.95 -45.54
N THR A 111 15.94 7.55 -46.78
CA THR A 111 14.65 6.98 -47.19
C THR A 111 14.43 5.61 -46.54
N GLU A 112 15.45 4.75 -46.56
CA GLU A 112 15.40 3.44 -45.91
C GLU A 112 15.26 3.57 -44.39
N ALA A 113 16.04 4.45 -43.75
CA ALA A 113 15.95 4.69 -42.31
C ALA A 113 14.55 5.12 -41.87
N LYS A 114 13.92 6.06 -42.60
CA LYS A 114 12.54 6.50 -42.33
C LYS A 114 11.53 5.39 -42.53
N ALA A 115 11.69 4.58 -43.58
CA ALA A 115 10.80 3.46 -43.85
C ALA A 115 10.86 2.40 -42.76
N ARG A 116 12.08 2.04 -42.30
CA ARG A 116 12.28 1.10 -41.19
C ARG A 116 11.73 1.63 -39.87
N GLU A 117 11.95 2.90 -39.57
CA GLU A 117 11.38 3.55 -38.38
C GLU A 117 9.85 3.53 -38.40
N ALA A 118 9.24 3.82 -39.55
CA ALA A 118 7.79 3.78 -39.73
C ALA A 118 7.26 2.35 -39.55
N ALA A 119 7.88 1.36 -40.18
CA ALA A 119 7.50 -0.04 -40.06
C ALA A 119 7.66 -0.56 -38.61
N PHE A 120 8.72 -0.16 -37.91
CA PHE A 120 8.91 -0.51 -36.50
C PHE A 120 7.85 0.12 -35.61
N THR A 121 7.55 1.41 -35.82
CA THR A 121 6.50 2.11 -35.10
C THR A 121 5.16 1.41 -35.30
N GLU A 122 4.78 1.11 -36.55
CA GLU A 122 3.54 0.40 -36.89
C GLU A 122 3.44 -0.96 -36.20
N LYS A 123 4.53 -1.75 -36.18
CA LYS A 123 4.58 -3.02 -35.45
C LYS A 123 4.30 -2.83 -33.96
N VAL A 124 4.91 -1.84 -33.33
CA VAL A 124 4.69 -1.53 -31.90
C VAL A 124 3.25 -1.07 -31.65
N GLU A 125 2.67 -0.24 -32.53
CA GLU A 125 1.28 0.20 -32.37
C GLU A 125 0.27 -0.94 -32.52
N ALA A 126 0.48 -1.80 -33.52
CA ALA A 126 -0.32 -3.00 -33.73
C ALA A 126 -0.23 -3.93 -32.51
N LEU A 127 0.99 -4.14 -31.99
CA LEU A 127 1.22 -4.97 -30.82
C LEU A 127 0.56 -4.40 -29.57
N SER A 128 0.75 -3.11 -29.26
CA SER A 128 0.08 -2.44 -28.13
C SER A 128 -1.44 -2.57 -28.21
N THR A 129 -2.03 -2.47 -29.42
CA THR A 129 -3.48 -2.61 -29.62
C THR A 129 -3.93 -4.05 -29.35
N ARG A 130 -3.14 -5.03 -29.80
CA ARG A 130 -3.43 -6.45 -29.57
C ARG A 130 -3.31 -6.81 -28.09
N VAL A 131 -2.31 -6.28 -27.38
CA VAL A 131 -2.16 -6.42 -25.92
C VAL A 131 -3.44 -6.03 -25.19
N GLY A 132 -4.03 -4.88 -25.52
CA GLY A 132 -5.28 -4.45 -24.88
C GLY A 132 -6.43 -5.44 -25.04
N LYS A 133 -6.57 -6.03 -26.24
CA LYS A 133 -7.60 -7.04 -26.53
C LYS A 133 -7.34 -8.36 -25.78
N ILE A 134 -6.09 -8.83 -25.79
CA ILE A 134 -5.70 -10.08 -25.11
C ILE A 134 -5.87 -9.91 -23.60
N ALA A 135 -5.38 -8.81 -23.02
CA ALA A 135 -5.48 -8.54 -21.58
C ALA A 135 -6.94 -8.55 -21.09
N LEU A 136 -7.85 -7.93 -21.85
CA LEU A 136 -9.28 -7.92 -21.50
C LEU A 136 -9.96 -9.28 -21.64
N ALA A 137 -9.50 -10.14 -22.56
CA ALA A 137 -10.02 -11.47 -22.77
C ALA A 137 -9.39 -12.52 -21.83
N ALA A 138 -8.20 -12.24 -21.31
CA ALA A 138 -7.42 -13.18 -20.52
C ALA A 138 -8.10 -13.50 -19.19
N THR A 139 -8.13 -14.80 -18.87
CA THR A 139 -8.65 -15.34 -17.61
C THR A 139 -7.55 -15.90 -16.72
N LYS A 140 -6.37 -16.20 -17.28
CA LYS A 140 -5.21 -16.73 -16.58
C LYS A 140 -3.95 -15.91 -16.87
N PRO A 141 -3.00 -15.82 -15.92
CA PRO A 141 -1.73 -15.11 -16.15
C PRO A 141 -0.94 -15.63 -17.37
N SER A 142 -0.91 -16.95 -17.54
CA SER A 142 -0.12 -17.61 -18.59
C SER A 142 -0.61 -17.32 -20.02
N GLU A 143 -1.85 -16.84 -20.18
CA GLU A 143 -2.38 -16.43 -21.49
C GLU A 143 -1.69 -15.15 -22.03
N LEU A 144 -0.91 -14.46 -21.18
CA LEU A 144 -0.14 -13.28 -21.54
C LEU A 144 1.33 -13.57 -21.84
N ASP A 145 1.83 -14.78 -21.60
CA ASP A 145 3.25 -15.10 -21.79
C ASP A 145 3.69 -14.93 -23.24
N GLY A 146 2.87 -15.40 -24.20
CA GLY A 146 3.18 -15.25 -25.61
C GLY A 146 3.24 -13.79 -26.08
N ILE A 147 2.43 -12.88 -25.50
CA ILE A 147 2.49 -11.46 -25.86
C ILE A 147 3.68 -10.75 -25.19
N LEU A 148 4.13 -11.24 -24.03
CA LEU A 148 5.35 -10.78 -23.38
C LEU A 148 6.58 -11.15 -24.19
N ASP A 149 6.68 -12.38 -24.69
CA ASP A 149 7.79 -12.82 -25.55
C ASP A 149 7.92 -11.92 -26.79
N GLU A 150 6.81 -11.58 -27.43
CA GLU A 150 6.81 -10.66 -28.57
C GLU A 150 7.24 -9.23 -28.19
N LEU A 151 6.84 -8.74 -27.02
CA LEU A 151 7.26 -7.43 -26.52
C LEU A 151 8.76 -7.40 -26.17
N TYR A 152 9.29 -8.47 -25.57
CA TYR A 152 10.71 -8.61 -25.27
C TYR A 152 11.55 -8.68 -26.54
N ALA A 153 11.12 -9.42 -27.57
CA ALA A 153 11.80 -9.44 -28.86
C ALA A 153 11.90 -8.04 -29.51
N LEU A 154 10.85 -7.20 -29.39
CA LEU A 154 10.90 -5.81 -29.85
C LEU A 154 11.77 -4.91 -28.96
N GLN A 155 11.86 -5.21 -27.66
CA GLN A 155 12.74 -4.50 -26.75
C GLN A 155 14.22 -4.81 -27.03
N GLU A 156 14.57 -6.06 -27.35
CA GLU A 156 15.93 -6.45 -27.71
C GLU A 156 16.39 -5.79 -29.02
N ALA A 157 15.48 -5.61 -29.99
CA ALA A 157 15.74 -4.87 -31.21
C ALA A 157 16.18 -3.41 -30.99
N ARG A 158 15.99 -2.86 -29.77
CA ARG A 158 16.44 -1.53 -29.34
C ARG A 158 17.96 -1.37 -29.38
N ASN A 159 18.70 -2.42 -29.04
CA ASN A 159 20.14 -2.33 -28.79
C ASN A 159 20.97 -2.01 -30.04
N ASN A 160 20.34 -2.01 -31.22
CA ASN A 160 20.98 -1.83 -32.51
C ASN A 160 20.64 -0.48 -33.18
N GLY A 161 19.78 0.36 -32.56
CA GLY A 161 19.31 1.61 -33.15
C GLY A 161 19.90 2.86 -32.47
N GLY A 162 20.55 3.74 -33.24
CA GLY A 162 21.03 5.02 -32.72
C GLY A 162 19.93 5.93 -32.14
N TYR A 163 20.32 6.90 -31.31
CA TYR A 163 19.42 7.80 -30.59
C TYR A 163 18.61 8.73 -31.53
N ASN A 164 17.31 8.44 -31.69
CA ASN A 164 16.32 9.32 -32.33
C ASN A 164 15.13 9.54 -31.38
N ASN A 165 14.69 10.79 -31.20
CA ASN A 165 13.58 11.17 -30.32
C ASN A 165 12.27 10.43 -30.62
N ARG A 166 11.98 10.12 -31.89
CA ARG A 166 10.75 9.40 -32.27
C ARG A 166 10.86 7.90 -31.95
N LEU A 167 12.00 7.27 -32.20
CA LEU A 167 12.28 5.91 -31.73
C LEU A 167 12.27 5.82 -30.20
N GLN A 168 12.82 6.82 -29.50
CA GLN A 168 12.79 6.88 -28.03
C GLN A 168 11.36 6.85 -27.48
N ARG A 169 10.42 7.57 -28.12
CA ARG A 169 9.00 7.52 -27.75
C ARG A 169 8.40 6.14 -27.98
N THR A 170 8.82 5.47 -29.06
CA THR A 170 8.38 4.11 -29.39
C THR A 170 8.91 3.10 -28.39
N TYR A 171 10.19 3.17 -28.01
CA TYR A 171 10.75 2.34 -26.93
C TYR A 171 10.08 2.60 -25.59
N THR A 172 9.85 3.86 -25.23
CA THR A 172 9.07 4.23 -24.03
C THR A 172 7.67 3.62 -24.06
N ARG A 173 7.06 3.49 -25.24
CA ARG A 173 5.76 2.82 -25.39
C ARG A 173 5.86 1.31 -25.18
N ILE A 174 6.92 0.66 -25.67
CA ILE A 174 7.19 -0.76 -25.38
C ILE A 174 7.36 -0.97 -23.87
N ASP A 175 8.21 -0.19 -23.21
CA ASP A 175 8.48 -0.30 -21.77
C ASP A 175 7.19 -0.11 -20.93
N ASN A 176 6.36 0.87 -21.30
CA ASN A 176 5.05 1.06 -20.67
C ASN A 176 4.08 -0.10 -20.93
N THR A 177 4.12 -0.69 -22.13
CA THR A 177 3.27 -1.83 -22.50
C THR A 177 3.69 -3.07 -21.72
N LEU A 178 4.99 -3.36 -21.61
CA LEU A 178 5.53 -4.45 -20.78
C LEU A 178 5.11 -4.30 -19.32
N SER A 179 5.34 -3.11 -18.74
CA SER A 179 4.96 -2.81 -17.36
C SER A 179 3.46 -2.99 -17.13
N PHE A 180 2.63 -2.61 -18.11
CA PHE A 180 1.19 -2.84 -18.07
C PHE A 180 0.84 -4.33 -18.09
N VAL A 181 1.44 -5.12 -18.99
CA VAL A 181 1.14 -6.55 -19.10
C VAL A 181 1.54 -7.31 -17.82
N ASN A 182 2.71 -7.00 -17.25
CA ASN A 182 3.15 -7.60 -15.99
C ASN A 182 2.18 -7.29 -14.84
N GLY A 183 1.79 -6.01 -14.67
CA GLY A 183 0.80 -5.65 -13.66
C GLY A 183 -0.59 -6.28 -13.92
N TRP A 184 -0.90 -6.59 -15.17
CA TRP A 184 -2.12 -7.32 -15.53
C TRP A 184 -2.02 -8.82 -15.18
N GLN A 185 -0.85 -9.44 -15.40
CA GLN A 185 -0.59 -10.81 -14.92
C GLN A 185 -0.70 -10.90 -13.41
N ASP A 186 -0.16 -9.92 -12.68
CA ASP A 186 -0.33 -9.84 -11.21
C ASP A 186 -1.80 -9.76 -10.82
N TYR A 187 -2.59 -8.94 -11.50
CA TYR A 187 -4.05 -8.88 -11.29
C TYR A 187 -4.72 -10.24 -11.51
N LEU A 188 -4.41 -10.93 -12.62
CA LEU A 188 -4.99 -12.24 -12.93
C LEU A 188 -4.57 -13.30 -11.92
N ALA A 189 -3.31 -13.28 -11.46
CA ALA A 189 -2.78 -14.23 -10.49
C ALA A 189 -3.46 -14.05 -9.12
N GLN A 190 -3.65 -12.81 -8.66
CA GLN A 190 -4.37 -12.51 -7.42
C GLN A 190 -5.86 -12.86 -7.52
N ARG A 191 -6.45 -12.68 -8.70
CA ARG A 191 -7.83 -13.11 -8.94
C ARG A 191 -7.97 -14.63 -8.90
N GLU A 192 -7.02 -15.37 -9.49
CA GLU A 192 -6.99 -16.83 -9.49
C GLU A 192 -6.78 -17.42 -8.09
N SER A 193 -5.96 -16.76 -7.25
CA SER A 193 -5.74 -17.14 -5.84
C SER A 193 -6.89 -16.76 -4.90
N GLY A 194 -7.86 -15.97 -5.37
CA GLY A 194 -8.96 -15.45 -4.55
C GLY A 194 -8.60 -14.23 -3.68
N ASP A 195 -7.41 -13.64 -3.84
CA ASP A 195 -7.01 -12.41 -3.15
C ASP A 195 -7.65 -11.17 -3.80
N VAL A 196 -8.88 -10.87 -3.37
CA VAL A 196 -9.66 -9.74 -3.88
C VAL A 196 -8.99 -8.39 -3.63
N ASP A 197 -8.37 -8.20 -2.47
CA ASP A 197 -7.69 -6.95 -2.14
C ASP A 197 -6.40 -6.79 -2.95
N GLY A 198 -5.65 -7.88 -3.13
CA GLY A 198 -4.50 -7.95 -4.02
C GLY A 198 -4.88 -7.60 -5.46
N ALA A 199 -5.91 -8.22 -6.01
CA ALA A 199 -6.41 -7.95 -7.35
C ALA A 199 -6.85 -6.48 -7.52
N ARG A 200 -7.56 -5.92 -6.53
CA ARG A 200 -7.97 -4.51 -6.53
C ARG A 200 -6.77 -3.56 -6.43
N ASN A 201 -5.76 -3.89 -5.65
CA ASN A 201 -4.54 -3.11 -5.54
C ASN A 201 -3.74 -3.13 -6.84
N SER A 202 -3.62 -4.29 -7.51
CA SER A 202 -2.98 -4.40 -8.84
C SER A 202 -3.69 -3.51 -9.86
N LEU A 203 -5.02 -3.54 -9.92
CA LEU A 203 -5.79 -2.64 -10.80
C LEU A 203 -5.65 -1.16 -10.41
N ARG A 204 -5.58 -0.84 -9.11
CA ARG A 204 -5.32 0.54 -8.65
C ARG A 204 -3.95 1.02 -9.11
N ASN A 205 -2.91 0.19 -8.98
CA ASN A 205 -1.55 0.49 -9.43
C ASN A 205 -1.50 0.71 -10.95
N LEU A 206 -2.17 -0.15 -11.72
CA LEU A 206 -2.32 0.01 -13.17
C LEU A 206 -3.05 1.31 -13.54
N ASN A 207 -4.00 1.75 -12.70
CA ASN A 207 -4.73 2.99 -12.92
C ASN A 207 -3.93 4.25 -12.52
N SER A 208 -3.19 4.19 -11.41
CA SER A 208 -2.40 5.31 -10.87
C SER A 208 -1.10 5.54 -11.63
N ASN A 209 -0.54 4.49 -12.22
CA ASN A 209 0.64 4.63 -13.07
C ASN A 209 0.31 5.53 -14.25
N SER A 210 1.07 6.63 -14.35
CA SER A 210 1.04 7.62 -15.42
C SER A 210 1.63 7.04 -16.72
N PHE A 211 1.09 5.92 -17.17
CA PHE A 211 1.42 5.36 -18.47
C PHE A 211 0.97 6.35 -19.54
N ARG A 212 1.94 6.98 -20.20
CA ARG A 212 1.67 7.88 -21.33
C ARG A 212 0.96 7.14 -22.47
N TYR A 213 1.20 5.84 -22.57
CA TYR A 213 0.52 4.93 -23.49
C TYR A 213 -0.04 3.75 -22.69
N ARG A 214 -1.37 3.59 -22.69
CA ARG A 214 -2.07 2.54 -21.94
C ARG A 214 -2.80 1.61 -22.92
N PRO A 215 -2.50 0.31 -22.95
CA PRO A 215 -3.18 -0.64 -23.85
C PRO A 215 -4.68 -0.80 -23.58
N VAL A 216 -5.11 -0.63 -22.33
CA VAL A 216 -6.53 -0.71 -21.91
C VAL A 216 -7.01 0.64 -21.40
N SER A 217 -8.27 1.00 -21.69
CA SER A 217 -8.81 2.30 -21.27
C SER A 217 -8.95 2.40 -19.74
N ARG A 218 -8.81 3.61 -19.20
CA ARG A 218 -9.05 3.88 -17.77
C ARG A 218 -10.45 3.47 -17.34
N SER A 219 -11.46 3.71 -18.19
CA SER A 219 -12.84 3.33 -17.92
C SER A 219 -13.02 1.83 -17.75
N ASP A 220 -12.33 1.01 -18.54
CA ASP A 220 -12.44 -0.45 -18.44
C ASP A 220 -11.76 -0.97 -17.17
N ILE A 221 -10.63 -0.39 -16.78
CA ILE A 221 -9.98 -0.69 -15.49
C ILE A 221 -10.91 -0.32 -14.33
N LEU A 222 -11.54 0.85 -14.36
CA LEU A 222 -12.48 1.28 -13.31
C LEU A 222 -13.72 0.38 -13.25
N LYS A 223 -14.27 -0.03 -14.40
CA LYS A 223 -15.36 -1.01 -14.46
C LYS A 223 -14.94 -2.32 -13.80
N LEU A 224 -13.75 -2.83 -14.13
CA LEU A 224 -13.21 -4.04 -13.51
C LEU A 224 -13.07 -3.86 -11.98
N MET A 225 -12.48 -2.75 -11.53
CA MET A 225 -12.35 -2.44 -10.09
C MET A 225 -13.70 -2.41 -9.37
N SER A 226 -14.75 -1.91 -10.01
CA SER A 226 -16.11 -1.91 -9.45
C SER A 226 -16.81 -3.26 -9.53
N SER A 227 -16.46 -4.10 -10.51
CA SER A 227 -17.03 -5.44 -10.73
C SER A 227 -16.37 -6.53 -9.90
N ILE A 228 -15.15 -6.29 -9.40
CA ILE A 228 -14.60 -7.08 -8.32
C ILE A 228 -15.47 -6.77 -7.12
N GLU A 229 -16.53 -7.57 -6.96
CA GLU A 229 -17.37 -7.60 -5.78
C GLU A 229 -16.41 -7.52 -4.61
N SER A 230 -16.46 -6.42 -3.86
CA SER A 230 -15.97 -6.47 -2.49
C SER A 230 -16.64 -7.71 -1.95
N PRO A 231 -15.91 -8.75 -1.51
CA PRO A 231 -16.56 -9.79 -0.76
C PRO A 231 -17.35 -9.02 0.28
N VAL A 232 -18.68 -9.11 0.20
CA VAL A 232 -19.54 -8.76 1.32
C VAL A 232 -18.85 -9.46 2.45
N SER A 233 -18.21 -8.65 3.30
CA SER A 233 -17.15 -9.11 4.16
C SER A 233 -17.68 -10.38 4.82
N PRO A 234 -17.08 -11.57 4.61
CA PRO A 234 -17.54 -12.75 5.30
C PRO A 234 -17.15 -12.66 6.78
N SER A 235 -17.05 -11.47 7.37
CA SER A 235 -17.52 -11.23 8.72
C SER A 235 -19.04 -11.37 8.75
N THR A 236 -19.54 -12.59 8.55
CA THR A 236 -20.60 -13.07 9.45
C THR A 236 -19.97 -12.86 10.81
N ASN A 237 -20.35 -11.77 11.47
CA ASN A 237 -19.71 -11.17 12.63
C ASN A 237 -19.07 -12.27 13.50
N LEU A 238 -17.76 -12.55 13.32
CA LEU A 238 -17.12 -13.77 13.86
C LEU A 238 -17.19 -13.80 15.38
N LEU A 239 -17.42 -12.62 15.97
CA LEU A 239 -17.56 -12.37 17.38
C LEU A 239 -19.00 -12.01 17.79
N ALA A 240 -20.01 -12.14 16.91
CA ALA A 240 -21.41 -11.85 17.27
C ALA A 240 -21.88 -12.65 18.48
N ASP A 241 -21.50 -13.93 18.51
CA ASP A 241 -21.85 -14.86 19.59
C ASP A 241 -20.71 -15.00 20.61
N ALA A 242 -19.65 -14.18 20.50
CA ALA A 242 -18.53 -14.25 21.43
C ALA A 242 -18.96 -13.72 22.81
N THR A 243 -18.65 -14.50 23.83
CA THR A 243 -18.87 -14.18 25.25
C THR A 243 -17.62 -14.60 26.02
N LEU A 244 -17.46 -14.09 27.24
CA LEU A 244 -16.31 -14.46 28.09
C LEU A 244 -16.25 -15.96 28.39
N ASP A 245 -17.37 -16.66 28.31
CA ASP A 245 -17.45 -18.09 28.64
C ASP A 245 -17.12 -19.00 27.44
N ASN A 246 -17.21 -18.50 26.21
CA ASN A 246 -16.91 -19.27 24.99
C ASN A 246 -15.66 -18.78 24.22
N LEU A 247 -14.84 -17.90 24.81
CA LEU A 247 -13.66 -17.32 24.15
C LEU A 247 -12.71 -18.37 23.58
N THR A 248 -12.49 -19.48 24.29
CA THR A 248 -11.58 -20.55 23.81
C THR A 248 -12.10 -21.17 22.52
N VAL A 249 -13.41 -21.45 22.43
CA VAL A 249 -14.04 -22.02 21.23
C VAL A 249 -13.96 -21.05 20.04
N ILE A 250 -14.23 -19.77 20.28
CA ILE A 250 -14.14 -18.72 19.25
C ILE A 250 -12.70 -18.56 18.76
N ARG A 251 -11.75 -18.56 19.69
CA ARG A 251 -10.32 -18.46 19.41
C ARG A 251 -9.82 -19.62 18.56
N ASP A 252 -10.20 -20.86 18.89
CA ASP A 252 -9.80 -22.04 18.12
C ASP A 252 -10.41 -22.03 16.70
N ARG A 253 -11.67 -21.56 16.57
CA ARG A 253 -12.30 -21.36 15.25
C ARG A 253 -11.56 -20.34 14.39
N ILE A 254 -11.10 -19.23 15.00
CA ILE A 254 -10.35 -18.19 14.29
C ILE A 254 -8.94 -18.69 13.93
N ALA A 255 -8.31 -19.50 14.79
CA ALA A 255 -7.02 -20.13 14.48
C ALA A 255 -7.12 -21.05 13.26
N ALA A 256 -8.16 -21.88 13.18
CA ALA A 256 -8.40 -22.71 11.99
C ALA A 256 -8.63 -21.88 10.71
N LEU A 257 -9.32 -20.74 10.83
CA LEU A 257 -9.48 -19.82 9.70
C LEU A 257 -8.15 -19.16 9.30
N GLN A 258 -7.29 -18.83 10.27
CA GLN A 258 -5.98 -18.24 10.03
C GLN A 258 -5.10 -19.15 9.18
N GLU A 259 -5.06 -20.46 9.47
CA GLU A 259 -4.28 -21.46 8.72
C GLU A 259 -4.66 -21.55 7.24
N THR A 260 -5.94 -21.29 6.92
CA THR A 260 -6.45 -21.33 5.54
C THR A 260 -6.41 -19.97 4.83
N SER A 261 -5.98 -18.92 5.52
CA SER A 261 -5.98 -17.55 5.02
C SER A 261 -4.57 -17.09 4.61
N SER A 262 -4.49 -16.30 3.53
CA SER A 262 -3.24 -15.71 3.05
C SER A 262 -3.27 -14.18 3.10
N GLY A 263 -2.09 -13.56 3.02
CA GLY A 263 -1.92 -12.11 2.91
C GLY A 263 -2.49 -11.32 4.09
N ARG A 264 -3.21 -10.23 3.79
CA ARG A 264 -3.73 -9.28 4.79
C ARG A 264 -4.68 -9.92 5.80
N ARG A 265 -5.54 -10.86 5.38
CA ARG A 265 -6.48 -11.55 6.29
C ARG A 265 -5.75 -12.38 7.34
N SER A 266 -4.63 -13.01 6.98
CA SER A 266 -3.81 -13.76 7.92
C SER A 266 -3.24 -12.85 9.02
N ASN A 267 -2.78 -11.65 8.65
CA ASN A 267 -2.30 -10.65 9.61
C ASN A 267 -3.43 -10.13 10.53
N GLU A 268 -4.62 -9.91 9.97
CA GLU A 268 -5.79 -9.50 10.76
C GLU A 268 -6.21 -10.58 11.76
N PHE A 269 -6.20 -11.86 11.37
CA PHE A 269 -6.47 -12.97 12.28
C PHE A 269 -5.37 -13.16 13.33
N TYR A 270 -4.10 -13.00 12.95
CA TYR A 270 -2.99 -13.05 13.91
C TYR A 270 -3.14 -11.98 15.01
N ALA A 271 -3.46 -10.75 14.61
CA ALA A 271 -3.72 -9.66 15.55
C ALA A 271 -4.93 -9.96 16.46
N LEU A 272 -6.05 -10.42 15.88
CA LEU A 272 -7.25 -10.81 16.62
C LEU A 272 -7.00 -11.94 17.62
N LEU A 273 -6.23 -12.96 17.22
CA LEU A 273 -5.86 -14.08 18.10
C LEU A 273 -5.04 -13.60 19.29
N GLY A 274 -4.13 -12.64 19.10
CA GLY A 274 -3.37 -12.03 20.18
C GLY A 274 -4.28 -11.37 21.23
N ASP A 275 -5.30 -10.63 20.79
CA ASP A 275 -6.27 -9.99 21.68
C ASP A 275 -7.17 -11.01 22.40
N LEU A 276 -7.63 -12.05 21.71
CA LEU A 276 -8.42 -13.13 22.30
C LEU A 276 -7.61 -13.95 23.31
N ASP A 277 -6.33 -14.21 23.04
CA ASP A 277 -5.44 -14.93 23.96
C ASP A 277 -5.18 -14.15 25.23
N ALA A 278 -4.93 -12.84 25.12
CA ALA A 278 -4.77 -11.98 26.29
C ALA A 278 -6.04 -11.98 27.16
N LEU A 279 -7.21 -11.86 26.53
CA LEU A 279 -8.49 -11.86 27.25
C LEU A 279 -8.81 -13.23 27.88
N ASN A 280 -8.57 -14.32 27.16
CA ASN A 280 -8.81 -15.67 27.66
C ASN A 280 -7.91 -16.01 28.87
N ARG A 281 -6.64 -15.57 28.85
CA ARG A 281 -5.74 -15.66 30.00
C ARG A 281 -6.24 -14.83 31.18
N ALA A 282 -6.67 -13.58 30.94
CA ALA A 282 -7.21 -12.73 31.99
C ALA A 282 -8.47 -13.35 32.65
N VAL A 283 -9.38 -13.92 31.84
CA VAL A 283 -10.56 -14.67 32.34
C VAL A 283 -10.14 -15.87 33.20
N SER A 284 -9.11 -16.60 32.77
CA SER A 284 -8.61 -17.77 33.50
C SER A 284 -7.98 -17.40 34.83
N GLU A 285 -7.16 -16.34 34.87
CA GLU A 285 -6.56 -15.84 36.12
C GLU A 285 -7.63 -15.28 37.08
N LEU A 286 -8.67 -14.61 36.56
CA LEU A 286 -9.80 -14.17 37.38
C LEU A 286 -10.55 -15.35 38.01
N LYS A 287 -10.80 -16.41 37.25
CA LYS A 287 -11.44 -17.65 37.76
C LYS A 287 -10.58 -18.36 38.81
N ALA A 288 -9.26 -18.20 38.74
CA ALA A 288 -8.28 -18.74 39.70
C ALA A 288 -8.01 -17.81 40.90
N ASP A 289 -8.79 -16.73 41.06
CA ASP A 289 -8.64 -15.71 42.12
C ASP A 289 -7.27 -14.99 42.11
N ARG A 290 -6.61 -14.93 40.95
CA ARG A 290 -5.31 -14.25 40.77
C ARG A 290 -5.50 -12.87 40.16
N LEU A 291 -6.15 -12.00 40.93
CA LEU A 291 -6.59 -10.67 40.45
C LEU A 291 -5.46 -9.78 39.92
N ALA A 292 -4.28 -9.81 40.55
CA ALA A 292 -3.12 -9.03 40.10
C ALA A 292 -2.69 -9.45 38.68
N SER A 293 -2.58 -10.76 38.44
CA SER A 293 -2.22 -11.32 37.14
C SER A 293 -3.29 -11.03 36.08
N ALA A 294 -4.57 -11.19 36.43
CA ALA A 294 -5.68 -10.87 35.53
C ALA A 294 -5.66 -9.39 35.11
N ARG A 295 -5.36 -8.48 36.05
CA ARG A 295 -5.25 -7.04 35.81
C ARG A 295 -4.07 -6.69 34.90
N ASP A 296 -2.89 -7.26 35.16
CA ASP A 296 -1.68 -6.96 34.38
C ASP A 296 -1.79 -7.43 32.93
N LEU A 297 -2.44 -8.57 32.69
CA LEU A 297 -2.69 -9.11 31.35
C LEU A 297 -3.56 -8.18 30.50
N LEU A 298 -4.60 -7.58 31.09
CA LEU A 298 -5.42 -6.60 30.37
C LEU A 298 -4.66 -5.31 30.09
N ARG A 299 -3.94 -4.79 31.09
CA ARG A 299 -3.24 -3.50 30.98
C ARG A 299 -2.17 -3.51 29.89
N ASN A 300 -1.48 -4.64 29.74
CA ASN A 300 -0.38 -4.80 28.79
C ASN A 300 -0.84 -5.39 27.44
N SER A 301 -2.15 -5.57 27.22
CA SER A 301 -2.69 -6.01 25.94
C SER A 301 -2.68 -4.85 24.94
N ASN A 302 -1.56 -4.66 24.26
CA ASN A 302 -1.48 -3.72 23.12
C ASN A 302 -2.27 -4.32 21.96
N SER A 303 -3.51 -3.86 21.77
CA SER A 303 -4.31 -4.24 20.61
C SER A 303 -3.64 -3.72 19.34
N THR A 304 -3.28 -4.64 18.46
CA THR A 304 -2.80 -4.31 17.11
C THR A 304 -4.00 -3.99 16.24
N ALA A 305 -3.87 -3.03 15.32
CA ALA A 305 -5.00 -2.59 14.51
C ALA A 305 -5.58 -3.73 13.65
N HIS A 306 -6.88 -4.01 13.83
CA HIS A 306 -7.62 -5.02 13.05
C HIS A 306 -9.12 -4.68 12.97
N ALA A 307 -9.87 -5.32 12.06
CA ALA A 307 -11.28 -5.01 11.81
C ALA A 307 -12.24 -5.28 13.01
N TYR A 308 -11.80 -6.07 13.99
CA TYR A 308 -12.62 -6.55 15.11
C TYR A 308 -12.42 -5.77 16.44
N LEU A 309 -11.78 -4.60 16.40
CA LEU A 309 -11.40 -3.86 17.63
C LEU A 309 -12.61 -3.53 18.50
N ASP A 310 -13.74 -3.13 17.92
CA ASP A 310 -14.94 -2.75 18.68
C ASP A 310 -15.56 -3.94 19.43
N ALA A 311 -15.58 -5.12 18.80
CA ALA A 311 -16.07 -6.34 19.43
C ALA A 311 -15.15 -6.80 20.57
N ILE A 312 -13.82 -6.70 20.38
CA ILE A 312 -12.84 -6.96 21.44
C ILE A 312 -12.99 -5.94 22.58
N ALA A 313 -13.21 -4.66 22.28
CA ALA A 313 -13.43 -3.63 23.28
C ALA A 313 -14.69 -3.93 24.12
N LYS A 314 -15.77 -4.41 23.49
CA LYS A 314 -16.97 -4.87 24.19
C LYS A 314 -16.69 -6.06 25.12
N LEU A 315 -15.94 -7.05 24.66
CA LEU A 315 -15.57 -8.20 25.50
C LEU A 315 -14.64 -7.78 26.67
N LYS A 316 -13.69 -6.88 26.45
CA LYS A 316 -12.86 -6.28 27.51
C LYS A 316 -13.73 -5.53 28.52
N ASN A 317 -14.74 -4.79 28.06
CA ASN A 317 -15.71 -4.09 28.91
C ASN A 317 -16.49 -5.06 29.81
N ASP A 318 -17.03 -6.13 29.23
CA ASP A 318 -17.79 -7.16 29.95
C ASP A 318 -16.90 -7.87 30.99
N PHE A 319 -15.63 -8.13 30.66
CA PHE A 319 -14.67 -8.69 31.61
C PHE A 319 -14.49 -7.78 32.82
N ILE A 320 -14.27 -6.48 32.59
CA ILE A 320 -14.02 -5.53 33.67
C ILE A 320 -15.23 -5.50 34.60
N ILE A 321 -16.45 -5.36 34.06
CA ILE A 321 -17.70 -5.38 34.83
C ILE A 321 -17.79 -6.64 35.70
N ARG A 322 -17.49 -7.82 35.12
CA ARG A 322 -17.50 -9.10 35.86
C ARG A 322 -16.42 -9.17 36.94
N ALA A 323 -15.27 -8.54 36.72
CA ALA A 323 -14.15 -8.53 37.66
C ALA A 323 -14.31 -7.49 38.79
N LEU A 324 -15.19 -6.48 38.64
CA LEU A 324 -15.33 -5.37 39.61
C LEU A 324 -15.54 -5.81 41.05
N PRO A 325 -16.43 -6.77 41.39
CA PRO A 325 -16.63 -7.18 42.78
C PRO A 325 -15.34 -7.73 43.40
N ALA A 326 -14.58 -8.50 42.64
CA ALA A 326 -13.33 -9.10 43.11
C ALA A 326 -12.22 -8.05 43.21
N LEU A 327 -12.10 -7.14 42.23
CA LEU A 327 -11.12 -6.06 42.23
C LEU A 327 -11.33 -5.04 43.35
N THR A 328 -12.59 -4.78 43.70
CA THR A 328 -12.94 -3.73 44.68
C THR A 328 -13.22 -4.29 46.07
N GLY A 329 -13.49 -5.60 46.20
CA GLY A 329 -14.01 -6.20 47.43
C GLY A 329 -15.38 -5.65 47.85
N VAL A 330 -16.08 -4.95 46.94
CA VAL A 330 -17.38 -4.32 47.20
C VAL A 330 -18.48 -5.20 46.62
N LYS A 331 -19.50 -5.50 47.45
CA LYS A 331 -20.73 -6.12 46.97
C LYS A 331 -21.51 -5.10 46.13
N LEU A 332 -21.62 -5.36 44.84
CA LEU A 332 -22.36 -4.50 43.91
C LEU A 332 -23.86 -4.78 44.06
N SER A 333 -24.63 -3.74 44.40
CA SER A 333 -26.08 -3.81 44.63
C SER A 333 -26.91 -3.49 43.39
N THR A 334 -26.34 -2.72 42.47
CA THR A 334 -27.00 -2.22 41.26
C THR A 334 -26.28 -2.80 40.04
N PRO A 335 -26.94 -3.55 39.15
CA PRO A 335 -26.31 -4.03 37.92
C PRO A 335 -25.95 -2.87 36.97
N PRO A 336 -25.08 -3.10 35.98
CA PRO A 336 -24.84 -2.14 34.92
C PRO A 336 -26.10 -1.93 34.07
N ALA A 337 -26.28 -0.72 33.55
CA ALA A 337 -27.35 -0.40 32.60
C ALA A 337 -27.06 -1.01 31.22
N ALA A 338 -28.09 -1.08 30.37
CA ALA A 338 -27.91 -1.55 29.00
C ALA A 338 -26.91 -0.65 28.25
N ASN A 339 -25.86 -1.26 27.67
CA ASN A 339 -24.77 -0.58 26.95
C ASN A 339 -23.91 0.36 27.83
N GLU A 340 -23.98 0.25 29.16
CA GLU A 340 -23.10 1.02 30.06
C GLU A 340 -21.66 0.50 29.93
N THR A 341 -20.71 1.41 29.73
CA THR A 341 -19.29 1.05 29.76
C THR A 341 -18.85 0.80 31.20
N ALA A 342 -17.81 0.00 31.41
CA ALA A 342 -17.27 -0.33 32.71
C ALA A 342 -16.81 0.93 33.47
N ILE A 343 -16.24 1.91 32.76
CA ILE A 343 -15.84 3.21 33.32
C ILE A 343 -17.07 4.00 33.76
N SER A 344 -18.09 4.11 32.92
CA SER A 344 -19.34 4.81 33.27
C SER A 344 -20.03 4.15 34.47
N TYR A 345 -20.08 2.81 34.49
CA TYR A 345 -20.63 2.04 35.59
C TYR A 345 -19.86 2.25 36.90
N LEU A 346 -18.52 2.20 36.86
CA LEU A 346 -17.66 2.50 38.00
C LEU A 346 -17.88 3.91 38.55
N ASN A 347 -17.93 4.92 37.66
CA ASN A 347 -18.14 6.31 38.06
C ASN A 347 -19.49 6.48 38.77
N ARG A 348 -20.56 5.89 38.23
CA ARG A 348 -21.87 5.88 38.88
C ARG A 348 -21.82 5.23 40.26
N LEU A 349 -21.13 4.09 40.41
CA LEU A 349 -20.98 3.44 41.71
C LEU A 349 -20.19 4.29 42.72
N VAL A 350 -19.19 5.06 42.27
CA VAL A 350 -18.46 6.03 43.10
C VAL A 350 -19.41 7.13 43.56
N GLU A 351 -20.20 7.70 42.66
CA GLU A 351 -21.18 8.75 42.99
C GLU A 351 -22.25 8.26 43.99
N GLU A 352 -22.77 7.04 43.79
CA GLU A 352 -23.69 6.39 44.72
C GLU A 352 -23.06 6.26 46.12
N ALA A 353 -21.80 5.82 46.21
CA ALA A 353 -21.09 5.68 47.48
C ALA A 353 -20.80 7.04 48.15
N VAL A 354 -20.42 8.07 47.37
CA VAL A 354 -20.22 9.44 47.87
C VAL A 354 -21.54 10.04 48.39
N LYS A 355 -22.65 9.84 47.67
CA LYS A 355 -23.97 10.30 48.10
C LYS A 355 -24.39 9.66 49.42
N ALA A 356 -24.09 8.37 49.57
CA ALA A 356 -24.33 7.59 50.78
C ALA A 356 -23.31 7.84 51.91
N GLU A 357 -22.27 8.65 51.68
CA GLU A 357 -21.16 8.90 52.62
C GLU A 357 -20.37 7.63 53.00
N ASP A 358 -20.40 6.60 52.16
CA ASP A 358 -19.59 5.39 52.31
C ASP A 358 -18.19 5.63 51.71
N TRP A 359 -17.40 6.43 52.42
CA TRP A 359 -16.05 6.82 51.99
C TRP A 359 -15.12 5.63 51.73
N PRO A 360 -15.09 4.56 52.56
CA PRO A 360 -14.27 3.38 52.26
C PRO A 360 -14.66 2.69 50.95
N ARG A 361 -15.96 2.57 50.66
CA ARG A 361 -16.44 2.01 49.38
C ARG A 361 -16.07 2.92 48.21
N ALA A 362 -16.32 4.23 48.34
CA ALA A 362 -15.99 5.22 47.31
C ALA A 362 -14.50 5.20 46.98
N GLN A 363 -13.62 5.09 47.98
CA GLN A 363 -12.17 4.99 47.78
C GLN A 363 -11.77 3.73 46.98
N ARG A 364 -12.30 2.56 47.33
CA ARG A 364 -11.98 1.29 46.66
C ARG A 364 -12.42 1.31 45.20
N LEU A 365 -13.63 1.79 44.94
CA LEU A 365 -14.17 1.96 43.58
C LEU A 365 -13.32 2.94 42.76
N ALA A 366 -13.03 4.12 43.30
CA ALA A 366 -12.25 5.15 42.59
C ALA A 366 -10.80 4.72 42.32
N THR A 367 -10.21 3.87 43.17
CA THR A 367 -8.86 3.31 42.94
C THR A 367 -8.84 2.42 41.70
N VAL A 368 -9.85 1.56 41.55
CA VAL A 368 -9.97 0.68 40.38
C VAL A 368 -10.21 1.47 39.10
N THR A 369 -10.94 2.59 39.14
CA THR A 369 -11.09 3.48 37.98
C THR A 369 -9.75 4.00 37.45
N ASN A 370 -8.83 4.40 38.35
CA ASN A 370 -7.50 4.87 37.95
C ASN A 370 -6.65 3.76 37.32
N ASP A 371 -6.81 2.51 37.78
CA ASP A 371 -6.06 1.36 37.26
C ASP A 371 -6.53 0.92 35.86
N LEU A 372 -7.79 1.17 35.52
CA LEU A 372 -8.42 0.72 34.27
C LEU A 372 -8.30 1.71 33.11
N VAL A 373 -7.72 2.90 33.34
CA VAL A 373 -7.40 3.88 32.29
C VAL A 373 -5.87 3.87 32.07
N PRO A 374 -5.34 2.92 31.28
CA PRO A 374 -3.90 2.86 31.04
C PRO A 374 -3.50 4.00 30.11
N ASN A 375 -2.51 4.79 30.56
CA ASN A 375 -2.01 6.02 29.93
C ASN A 375 -3.03 7.15 29.95
N GLY A 376 -2.70 8.24 30.66
CA GLY A 376 -3.45 9.49 30.59
C GLY A 376 -3.51 10.00 29.15
N GLY A 377 -4.57 9.59 28.44
CA GLY A 377 -4.91 10.10 27.12
C GLY A 377 -4.97 11.62 27.21
N SER A 378 -4.10 12.26 26.45
CA SER A 378 -4.06 13.70 26.28
C SER A 378 -5.44 14.24 25.90
N CYS A 379 -5.97 15.11 26.74
CA CYS A 379 -6.66 16.35 26.38
C CYS A 379 -8.02 16.40 25.64
N SER A 380 -8.82 15.34 25.43
CA SER A 380 -10.10 15.57 24.71
C SER A 380 -11.39 14.90 25.20
N ALA A 381 -11.39 14.08 26.24
CA ALA A 381 -12.66 13.55 26.77
C ALA A 381 -12.64 13.24 28.28
N ARG A 382 -11.94 14.05 29.07
CA ARG A 382 -12.29 14.11 30.50
C ARG A 382 -13.61 14.87 30.58
N GLU A 383 -14.74 14.15 30.56
CA GLU A 383 -15.85 14.63 31.37
C GLU A 383 -15.29 14.86 32.77
N PRO A 384 -15.43 16.06 33.34
CA PRO A 384 -14.87 16.36 34.63
C PRO A 384 -15.60 15.48 35.64
N LEU A 385 -15.00 14.33 35.97
CA LEU A 385 -15.21 13.71 37.25
C LEU A 385 -15.05 14.81 38.28
N VAL A 386 -16.07 14.94 39.11
CA VAL A 386 -16.12 15.89 40.19
C VAL A 386 -14.84 15.74 41.05
N GLY A 387 -13.92 16.70 40.91
CA GLY A 387 -12.63 16.71 41.58
C GLY A 387 -11.55 15.85 40.88
N ALA A 388 -10.41 16.44 40.56
CA ALA A 388 -9.43 15.93 39.60
C ALA A 388 -8.85 14.51 39.87
N ASN A 389 -8.97 13.99 41.09
CA ASN A 389 -8.65 12.60 41.45
C ASN A 389 -9.40 12.17 42.74
N PRO A 390 -10.65 11.68 42.63
CA PRO A 390 -11.48 11.39 43.80
C PRO A 390 -10.86 10.28 44.68
N ALA A 391 -10.12 9.33 44.11
CA ALA A 391 -9.43 8.29 44.88
C ALA A 391 -8.39 8.88 45.84
N VAL A 392 -7.57 9.83 45.35
CA VAL A 392 -6.56 10.51 46.17
C VAL A 392 -7.23 11.40 47.20
N ALA A 393 -8.26 12.16 46.82
CA ALA A 393 -8.99 13.02 47.74
C ALA A 393 -9.63 12.24 48.90
N ILE A 394 -10.34 11.15 48.61
CA ILE A 394 -11.00 10.32 49.62
C ILE A 394 -9.97 9.58 50.50
N LYS A 395 -8.85 9.14 49.92
CA LYS A 395 -7.75 8.52 50.69
C LYS A 395 -7.13 9.53 51.67
N ALA A 396 -6.86 10.75 51.20
CA ALA A 396 -6.30 11.81 52.03
C ALA A 396 -7.26 12.21 53.17
N TRP A 397 -8.56 12.34 52.88
CA TRP A 397 -9.60 12.51 53.89
C TRP A 397 -9.61 11.40 54.95
N THR A 398 -9.62 10.14 54.50
CA THR A 398 -9.66 8.98 55.41
C THR A 398 -8.42 8.91 56.28
N ASN A 399 -7.25 9.27 55.75
CA ASN A 399 -6.01 9.36 56.52
C ASN A 399 -6.03 10.54 57.50
N ALA A 400 -6.56 11.70 57.12
CA ALA A 400 -6.70 12.84 57.99
C ALA A 400 -7.56 12.50 59.22
N GLN A 401 -8.68 11.83 59.01
CA GLN A 401 -9.56 11.32 60.08
C GLN A 401 -8.82 10.36 61.05
N ARG A 402 -7.87 9.56 60.55
CA ARG A 402 -7.02 8.72 61.42
C ARG A 402 -6.02 9.54 62.23
N MET A 403 -5.42 10.58 61.63
CA MET A 403 -4.49 11.48 62.33
C MET A 403 -5.18 12.31 63.41
N GLU A 404 -6.41 12.77 63.17
CA GLU A 404 -7.23 13.42 64.20
C GLU A 404 -7.47 12.49 65.39
N LYS A 405 -7.88 11.23 65.14
CA LYS A 405 -8.08 10.23 66.19
C LYS A 405 -6.80 9.90 66.97
N ALA A 406 -5.64 10.07 66.34
CA ALA A 406 -4.33 9.92 66.96
C ALA A 406 -3.83 11.20 67.67
N ALA A 407 -4.67 12.24 67.81
CA ALA A 407 -4.32 13.53 68.39
C ALA A 407 -3.15 14.25 67.68
N GLN A 408 -3.06 14.11 66.35
CA GLN A 408 -2.06 14.78 65.51
C GLN A 408 -2.71 15.84 64.59
N PRO A 409 -3.12 17.01 65.12
CA PRO A 409 -3.94 17.97 64.39
C PRO A 409 -3.22 18.62 63.19
N VAL A 410 -1.91 18.86 63.29
CA VAL A 410 -1.11 19.43 62.19
C VAL A 410 -1.05 18.48 60.99
N ALA A 411 -0.80 17.19 61.24
CA ALA A 411 -0.76 16.15 60.21
C ALA A 411 -2.15 15.94 59.57
N ALA A 412 -3.21 15.97 60.39
CA ALA A 412 -4.58 15.90 59.90
C ALA A 412 -4.92 17.08 58.96
N ALA A 413 -4.59 18.31 59.36
CA ALA A 413 -4.83 19.51 58.56
C ALA A 413 -4.08 19.48 57.22
N ALA A 414 -2.83 18.98 57.20
CA ALA A 414 -2.06 18.81 55.98
C ALA A 414 -2.76 17.85 55.00
N LEU A 415 -3.21 16.69 55.48
CA LEU A 415 -3.92 15.68 54.68
C LEU A 415 -5.29 16.18 54.17
N TYR A 416 -6.01 16.98 54.95
CA TYR A 416 -7.24 17.63 54.46
C TYR A 416 -7.00 18.59 53.31
N ARG A 417 -5.92 19.37 53.37
CA ARG A 417 -5.56 20.27 52.27
C ARG A 417 -5.11 19.50 51.05
N GLU A 418 -4.40 18.39 51.24
CA GLU A 418 -4.08 17.46 50.16
C GLU A 418 -5.38 16.94 49.51
N ALA A 419 -6.39 16.59 50.31
CA ALA A 419 -7.69 16.16 49.80
C ALA A 419 -8.38 17.25 48.97
N LEU A 420 -8.37 18.52 49.43
CA LEU A 420 -8.89 19.65 48.66
C LEU A 420 -8.11 19.89 47.37
N LYS A 421 -6.78 19.85 47.42
CA LYS A 421 -5.89 20.01 46.26
C LYS A 421 -6.11 18.91 45.22
N ALA A 422 -6.39 17.69 45.66
CA ALA A 422 -6.72 16.56 44.79
C ALA A 422 -8.11 16.70 44.13
N GLY A 423 -8.90 17.70 44.52
CA GLY A 423 -10.29 17.89 44.11
C GLY A 423 -11.19 16.91 44.85
N ALA A 424 -11.57 17.25 46.09
CA ALA A 424 -12.58 16.49 46.81
C ALA A 424 -13.97 16.70 46.17
N PRO A 425 -14.85 15.69 46.15
CA PRO A 425 -16.24 15.89 45.74
C PRO A 425 -16.93 16.96 46.61
N PRO A 426 -17.86 17.80 46.11
CA PRO A 426 -18.43 18.95 46.83
C PRO A 426 -18.93 18.63 48.23
N LYS A 427 -19.57 17.46 48.41
CA LYS A 427 -20.04 17.02 49.72
C LYS A 427 -18.88 16.76 50.69
N LEU A 428 -17.81 16.12 50.21
CA LEU A 428 -16.59 15.88 50.97
C LEU A 428 -15.80 17.16 51.21
N GLU A 429 -15.72 18.04 50.21
CA GLU A 429 -15.09 19.36 50.31
C GLU A 429 -15.71 20.19 51.44
N ALA A 430 -17.04 20.24 51.51
CA ALA A 430 -17.74 20.93 52.60
C ALA A 430 -17.36 20.36 53.98
N GLN A 431 -17.34 19.02 54.13
CA GLN A 431 -16.92 18.34 55.36
C GLN A 431 -15.45 18.64 55.71
N ILE A 432 -14.57 18.67 54.71
CA ILE A 432 -13.15 19.03 54.89
C ILE A 432 -13.00 20.45 55.41
N ILE A 433 -13.67 21.42 54.78
CA ILE A 433 -13.60 22.83 55.17
C ILE A 433 -14.11 23.02 56.60
N GLU A 434 -15.20 22.35 56.96
CA GLU A 434 -15.75 22.38 58.32
C GLU A 434 -14.76 21.81 59.36
N ARG A 435 -14.17 20.64 59.10
CA ARG A 435 -13.17 20.05 60.01
C ARG A 435 -11.91 20.90 60.13
N LEU A 436 -11.42 21.49 59.05
CA LEU A 436 -10.28 22.41 59.09
C LEU A 436 -10.55 23.63 59.98
N ARG A 437 -11.78 24.17 59.95
CA ARG A 437 -12.18 25.28 60.86
C ARG A 437 -12.24 24.81 62.31
N ALA A 438 -12.80 23.63 62.57
CA ALA A 438 -12.87 23.06 63.92
C ALA A 438 -11.47 22.85 64.53
N LEU A 439 -10.55 22.24 63.77
CA LEU A 439 -9.17 22.03 64.21
C LEU A 439 -8.43 23.34 64.55
N ALA A 440 -8.71 24.41 63.81
CA ALA A 440 -8.11 25.72 64.09
C ALA A 440 -8.57 26.33 65.43
N VAL A 441 -9.79 26.00 65.88
CA VAL A 441 -10.33 26.43 67.18
C VAL A 441 -9.84 25.53 68.31
N GLU A 442 -9.83 24.22 68.09
CA GLU A 442 -9.43 23.21 69.10
C GLU A 442 -7.93 23.24 69.42
N SER A 443 -7.09 23.74 68.51
CA SER A 443 -5.63 23.81 68.71
C SER A 443 -5.04 25.12 68.17
N PRO A 444 -5.20 26.25 68.89
CA PRO A 444 -4.77 27.58 68.43
C PRO A 444 -3.27 27.71 68.17
N GLU A 445 -2.43 26.96 68.90
CA GLU A 445 -0.98 26.92 68.68
C GLU A 445 -0.64 26.19 67.39
N SER A 446 -1.21 25.00 67.18
CA SER A 446 -1.09 24.26 65.93
C SER A 446 -1.68 25.03 64.75
N ALA A 447 -2.72 25.85 64.96
CA ALA A 447 -3.33 26.68 63.92
C ALA A 447 -2.35 27.72 63.32
N LYS A 448 -1.34 28.16 64.08
CA LYS A 448 -0.27 29.04 63.55
C LYS A 448 0.66 28.30 62.61
N GLU A 449 0.99 27.04 62.91
CA GLU A 449 1.79 26.16 62.06
C GLU A 449 0.99 25.62 60.87
N MET A 450 -0.34 25.58 61.00
CA MET A 450 -1.21 25.23 59.91
C MET A 450 -1.27 26.33 58.87
N ARG A 451 -1.28 27.64 59.18
CA ARG A 451 -1.39 28.68 58.11
C ARG A 451 -0.30 28.56 57.06
#